data_AF-A0A2W7BZA7-F1
#
_entry.id   AF-A0A2W7BZA7-F1
#
_cell.length_a   1.000
_cell.length_b   1.000
_cell.length_c   1.000
_cell.angle_alpha   90.00
_cell.angle_beta   90.00
_cell.angle_gamma   90.00
#
_symmetry.space_group_name_H-M   'P 1'
#
loop_
_entity.id
_entity.type
_entity.pdbx_description
1 polymer ?
#
loop_
_entity_poly.entity_id
_entity_poly.type
_entity_poly.pdbx_seq_one_letter_code
_entity_poly.pdbx_strand_id
1 'polypeptide(L)'
;MIGEICHQVSFSYGDELELDFGEMTPYDHPKLAHLLKGSWRFGARATPWIVKQGDRVLVVTSESDTDEETKNAKVIVKQLENKKLLDLTVDAETIRLTLNFENHYQLILEPDLQDDSGLAHWELFMPTEQILTVGPGYFWSCKSIHEP
;
A
#
# COMPACT_ATOMS: atom_id res chain seq x y z
N MET A 1 -12.20 4.55 -0.97
CA MET A 1 -11.37 3.46 -0.43
C MET A 1 -11.90 2.96 0.92
N ILE A 2 -12.13 3.83 1.92
CA ILE A 2 -12.79 3.40 3.16
C ILE A 2 -14.16 2.80 2.84
N GLY A 3 -14.46 1.65 3.45
CA GLY A 3 -15.67 0.87 3.20
C GLY A 3 -15.54 -0.18 2.09
N GLU A 4 -14.48 -0.13 1.28
CA GLU A 4 -14.21 -1.06 0.19
C GLU A 4 -13.48 -2.32 0.69
N ILE A 5 -13.61 -3.41 -0.07
CA ILE A 5 -12.87 -4.64 0.14
C ILE A 5 -11.50 -4.52 -0.53
N CYS A 6 -10.43 -4.94 0.16
CA CYS A 6 -9.14 -5.21 -0.48
C CYS A 6 -9.27 -6.49 -1.29
N HIS A 7 -9.37 -6.36 -2.61
CA HIS A 7 -9.61 -7.49 -3.50
C HIS A 7 -8.33 -8.25 -3.80
N GLN A 8 -7.19 -7.56 -3.81
CA GLN A 8 -5.92 -8.12 -4.21
C GLN A 8 -4.78 -7.45 -3.45
N VAL A 9 -3.83 -8.28 -3.02
CA VAL A 9 -2.53 -7.86 -2.51
C VAL A 9 -1.47 -8.41 -3.45
N SER A 10 -0.78 -7.51 -4.15
CA SER A 10 0.27 -7.84 -5.13
C SER A 10 1.59 -7.17 -4.80
N PHE A 11 2.62 -7.58 -5.54
CA PHE A 11 3.95 -7.01 -5.44
C PHE A 11 4.43 -6.63 -6.84
N SER A 12 4.91 -5.40 -6.94
CA SER A 12 5.50 -4.82 -8.14
C SER A 12 7.01 -5.16 -8.21
N TYR A 13 7.69 -4.72 -9.28
CA TYR A 13 9.14 -4.86 -9.39
C TYR A 13 9.84 -4.16 -8.21
N GLY A 14 10.80 -4.84 -7.60
CA GLY A 14 11.47 -4.33 -6.39
C GLY A 14 10.69 -4.63 -5.09
N ASP A 15 9.74 -5.55 -5.13
CA ASP A 15 8.93 -5.99 -3.97
C ASP A 15 8.09 -4.87 -3.34
N GLU A 16 7.74 -3.88 -4.14
CA GLU A 16 6.80 -2.82 -3.76
C GLU A 16 5.41 -3.41 -3.50
N LEU A 17 4.84 -3.12 -2.33
CA LEU A 17 3.55 -3.65 -1.92
C LEU A 17 2.43 -2.87 -2.61
N GLU A 18 1.48 -3.57 -3.23
CA GLU A 18 0.31 -2.99 -3.88
C GLU A 18 -0.98 -3.61 -3.32
N LEU A 19 -1.97 -2.76 -3.03
CA LEU A 19 -3.30 -3.16 -2.60
C LEU A 19 -4.34 -2.53 -3.53
N ASP A 20 -5.20 -3.35 -4.12
CA ASP A 20 -6.32 -2.90 -4.95
C ASP A 20 -7.65 -3.00 -4.20
N PHE A 21 -8.46 -1.94 -4.29
CA PHE A 21 -9.79 -1.84 -3.66
C PHE A 21 -10.86 -1.34 -4.62
N GLY A 22 -12.12 -1.61 -4.25
CA GLY A 22 -13.31 -1.18 -4.99
C GLY A 22 -13.51 -1.96 -6.28
N GLU A 23 -14.13 -1.34 -7.28
CA GLU A 23 -14.43 -2.02 -8.55
C GLU A 23 -13.14 -2.48 -9.25
N MET A 24 -13.06 -3.77 -9.57
CA MET A 24 -11.94 -4.38 -10.28
C MET A 24 -12.19 -4.33 -11.79
N THR A 25 -11.31 -3.68 -12.53
CA THR A 25 -11.38 -3.55 -13.99
C THR A 25 -10.10 -4.08 -14.65
N PRO A 26 -10.14 -4.59 -15.89
CA PRO A 26 -8.93 -4.93 -16.63
C PRO A 26 -8.04 -3.70 -16.87
N TYR A 27 -6.73 -3.92 -17.04
CA TYR A 27 -5.86 -2.85 -17.53
C TYR A 27 -6.17 -2.48 -18.98
N ASP A 28 -6.06 -1.19 -19.30
CA ASP A 28 -6.34 -0.64 -20.63
C ASP A 28 -5.31 -1.11 -21.68
N HIS A 29 -4.09 -1.37 -21.25
CA HIS A 29 -3.02 -1.79 -22.16
C HIS A 29 -3.24 -3.26 -22.61
N PRO A 30 -3.25 -3.56 -23.92
CA PRO A 30 -3.61 -4.90 -24.43
C PRO A 30 -2.79 -6.06 -23.84
N LYS A 31 -1.49 -5.83 -23.58
CA LYS A 31 -0.61 -6.85 -22.98
C LYS A 31 -0.93 -7.15 -21.51
N LEU A 32 -1.60 -6.23 -20.82
CA LEU A 32 -1.96 -6.34 -19.40
C LEU A 32 -3.45 -6.58 -19.19
N ALA A 33 -4.25 -6.69 -20.25
CA ALA A 33 -5.70 -6.86 -20.17
C ALA A 33 -6.16 -8.15 -19.44
N HIS A 34 -5.23 -9.09 -19.20
CA HIS A 34 -5.47 -10.28 -18.38
C HIS A 34 -5.30 -10.04 -16.87
N LEU A 35 -4.75 -8.89 -16.49
CA LEU A 35 -4.60 -8.44 -15.11
C LEU A 35 -5.74 -7.49 -14.75
N LEU A 36 -6.07 -7.44 -13.46
CA LEU A 36 -7.09 -6.56 -12.92
C LEU A 36 -6.46 -5.43 -12.10
N LYS A 37 -7.17 -4.31 -12.01
CA LYS A 37 -6.86 -3.16 -11.19
C LYS A 37 -8.09 -2.70 -10.42
N GLY A 38 -7.90 -2.34 -9.17
CA GLY A 38 -8.94 -1.69 -8.38
C GLY A 38 -9.14 -0.24 -8.80
N SER A 39 -10.36 0.24 -8.66
CA SER A 39 -10.70 1.67 -8.77
C SER A 39 -9.89 2.54 -7.80
N TRP A 40 -9.51 1.98 -6.66
CA TRP A 40 -8.51 2.54 -5.75
C TRP A 40 -7.30 1.61 -5.73
N ARG A 41 -6.10 2.16 -5.87
CA ARG A 41 -4.87 1.40 -5.67
C ARG A 41 -3.95 2.12 -4.72
N PHE A 42 -3.51 1.39 -3.72
CA PHE A 42 -2.50 1.83 -2.79
C PHE A 42 -1.17 1.15 -3.11
N GLY A 43 -0.08 1.91 -3.15
CA GLY A 43 1.27 1.42 -3.34
C GLY A 43 2.17 1.89 -2.21
N ALA A 44 3.01 1.00 -1.69
CA ALA A 44 4.07 1.32 -0.74
C ALA A 44 5.42 0.99 -1.37
N ARG A 45 6.26 1.99 -1.57
CA ARG A 45 7.59 1.82 -2.17
C ARG A 45 8.64 2.06 -1.10
N ALA A 46 9.64 1.19 -1.05
CA ALA A 46 10.81 1.31 -0.18
C ALA A 46 10.49 1.63 1.30
N THR A 47 9.27 1.37 1.76
CA THR A 47 8.82 1.73 3.10
C THR A 47 8.56 0.45 3.89
N PRO A 48 9.28 0.22 5.00
CA PRO A 48 8.99 -0.87 5.92
C PRO A 48 7.53 -0.85 6.36
N TRP A 49 6.95 -2.04 6.47
CA TRP A 49 5.55 -2.21 6.83
C TRP A 49 5.36 -3.32 7.85
N ILE A 50 4.31 -3.16 8.65
CA ILE A 50 3.95 -4.05 9.75
C ILE A 50 2.52 -4.51 9.54
N VAL A 51 2.28 -5.81 9.68
CA VAL A 51 0.92 -6.36 9.75
C VAL A 51 0.62 -6.79 11.18
N LYS A 52 -0.51 -6.32 11.72
CA LYS A 52 -1.01 -6.71 13.03
C LYS A 52 -2.41 -7.33 12.93
N GLN A 53 -2.76 -8.13 13.92
CA GLN A 53 -4.13 -8.57 14.19
C GLN A 53 -4.42 -8.37 15.68
N GLY A 54 -5.22 -7.35 16.03
CA GLY A 54 -5.32 -6.86 17.40
C GLY A 54 -3.94 -6.43 17.93
N ASP A 55 -3.58 -6.87 19.13
CA ASP A 55 -2.28 -6.55 19.75
C ASP A 55 -1.12 -7.43 19.22
N ARG A 56 -1.43 -8.43 18.38
CA ARG A 56 -0.42 -9.36 17.87
C ARG A 56 0.22 -8.82 16.59
N VAL A 57 1.54 -8.66 16.61
CA VAL A 57 2.34 -8.46 15.41
C VAL A 57 2.45 -9.78 14.65
N LEU A 58 2.04 -9.78 13.38
CA LEU A 58 2.15 -10.94 12.50
C LEU A 58 3.45 -10.90 11.70
N VAL A 59 3.83 -9.72 11.19
CA VAL A 59 5.10 -9.49 10.50
C VAL A 59 5.53 -8.03 10.62
N VAL A 60 6.84 -7.83 10.62
CA VAL A 60 7.54 -6.54 10.48
C VAL A 60 8.52 -6.75 9.35
N THR A 61 8.51 -5.89 8.34
CA THR A 61 9.52 -5.92 7.28
C THR A 61 10.65 -4.93 7.54
N SER A 62 11.82 -5.21 6.97
CA SER A 62 12.98 -4.33 6.99
C SER A 62 13.77 -4.43 5.69
N GLU A 63 14.59 -3.43 5.38
CA GLU A 63 15.50 -3.49 4.23
C GLU A 63 16.56 -4.59 4.34
N SER A 64 16.82 -5.06 5.57
CA SER A 64 17.77 -6.13 5.86
C SER A 64 17.17 -7.54 5.84
N ASP A 65 15.89 -7.67 5.49
CA ASP A 65 15.21 -8.97 5.45
C ASP A 65 15.85 -9.90 4.42
N THR A 66 16.00 -11.16 4.80
CA THR A 66 16.40 -12.22 3.88
C THR A 66 15.29 -12.56 2.89
N ASP A 67 15.63 -13.17 1.75
CA ASP A 67 14.65 -13.64 0.76
C ASP A 67 13.53 -14.51 1.36
N GLU A 68 13.86 -15.29 2.39
CA GLU A 68 12.91 -16.18 3.06
C GLU A 68 11.96 -15.40 3.99
N GLU A 69 12.47 -14.40 4.71
CA GLU A 69 11.66 -13.50 5.53
C GLU A 69 10.71 -12.69 4.64
N THR A 70 11.21 -12.15 3.53
CA THR A 70 10.42 -11.45 2.52
C THR A 70 9.31 -12.33 1.95
N LYS A 71 9.60 -13.59 1.60
CA LYS A 71 8.55 -14.53 1.14
C LYS A 71 7.48 -14.77 2.19
N ASN A 72 7.88 -14.98 3.45
CA ASN A 72 6.94 -15.19 4.55
C ASN A 72 6.07 -13.95 4.79
N ALA A 73 6.67 -12.76 4.73
CA ALA A 73 5.95 -11.50 4.84
C ALA A 73 4.88 -11.35 3.76
N LYS A 74 5.22 -11.66 2.50
CA LYS A 74 4.27 -11.65 1.36
C LYS A 74 3.07 -12.57 1.60
N VAL A 75 3.29 -13.75 2.18
CA VAL A 75 2.20 -14.68 2.53
C VAL A 75 1.31 -14.12 3.64
N ILE A 76 1.91 -13.47 4.64
CA ILE A 76 1.17 -12.91 5.78
C ILE A 76 0.31 -11.72 5.37
N VAL A 77 0.85 -10.77 4.59
CA VAL A 77 0.09 -9.57 4.18
C VAL A 77 -1.04 -9.89 3.20
N LYS A 78 -0.94 -11.00 2.45
CA LYS A 78 -2.07 -11.52 1.66
C LYS A 78 -3.29 -11.90 2.49
N GLN A 79 -3.15 -12.06 3.80
CA GLN A 79 -4.32 -12.22 4.67
C GLN A 79 -5.22 -10.99 4.68
N LEU A 80 -4.76 -9.82 4.21
CA LEU A 80 -5.60 -8.62 4.05
C LEU A 80 -6.58 -8.73 2.88
N GLU A 81 -6.38 -9.66 1.95
CA GLU A 81 -7.33 -9.92 0.87
C GLU A 81 -8.70 -10.32 1.42
N ASN A 82 -9.75 -9.89 0.72
CA ASN A 82 -11.16 -10.06 1.08
C ASN A 82 -11.57 -9.38 2.40
N LYS A 83 -10.73 -8.52 2.98
CA LYS A 83 -11.08 -7.72 4.16
C LYS A 83 -11.50 -6.32 3.76
N LYS A 84 -12.57 -5.84 4.38
CA LYS A 84 -12.99 -4.44 4.26
C LYS A 84 -12.03 -3.51 5.00
N LEU A 85 -11.62 -2.43 4.34
CA LEU A 85 -10.95 -1.30 4.98
C LEU A 85 -11.98 -0.46 5.75
N LEU A 86 -11.78 -0.34 7.05
CA LEU A 86 -12.66 0.37 7.96
C LEU A 86 -12.23 1.81 8.19
N ASP A 87 -10.92 2.07 8.22
CA ASP A 87 -10.38 3.39 8.50
C ASP A 87 -8.95 3.53 7.95
N LEU A 88 -8.54 4.78 7.73
CA LEU A 88 -7.20 5.18 7.33
C LEU A 88 -6.77 6.36 8.19
N THR A 89 -5.65 6.21 8.90
CA THR A 89 -5.08 7.27 9.75
C THR A 89 -3.67 7.60 9.28
N VAL A 90 -3.37 8.90 9.16
CA VAL A 90 -2.01 9.40 8.95
C VAL A 90 -1.60 10.21 10.17
N ASP A 91 -0.48 9.82 10.78
CA ASP A 91 0.16 10.61 11.83
C ASP A 91 0.97 11.75 11.18
N ALA A 92 0.66 13.00 11.53
CA ALA A 92 1.26 14.16 10.87
C ALA A 92 2.73 14.41 11.28
N GLU A 93 3.16 13.90 12.44
CA GLU A 93 4.53 14.09 12.93
C GLU A 93 5.48 13.05 12.35
N THR A 94 4.98 11.85 12.05
CA THR A 94 5.81 10.73 11.58
C THR A 94 5.51 10.34 10.13
N ILE A 95 4.44 10.87 9.53
CA ILE A 95 3.89 10.44 8.24
C ILE A 95 3.49 8.96 8.24
N ARG A 96 3.44 8.33 9.42
CA ARG A 96 3.03 6.95 9.60
C ARG A 96 1.60 6.79 9.11
N LEU A 97 1.41 5.85 8.18
CA LEU A 97 0.11 5.48 7.66
C LEU A 97 -0.35 4.20 8.35
N THR A 98 -1.59 4.20 8.84
CA THR A 98 -2.25 3.01 9.39
C THR A 98 -3.54 2.76 8.63
N LEU A 99 -3.62 1.61 7.96
CA LEU A 99 -4.83 1.08 7.33
C LEU A 99 -5.47 0.07 8.28
N ASN A 100 -6.69 0.36 8.74
CA ASN A 100 -7.44 -0.50 9.66
C ASN A 100 -8.46 -1.32 8.88
N PHE A 101 -8.37 -2.64 8.97
CA PHE A 101 -9.26 -3.59 8.30
C PHE A 101 -10.19 -4.28 9.31
N GLU A 102 -11.24 -4.92 8.80
CA GLU A 102 -12.09 -5.81 9.60
C GLU A 102 -11.29 -6.93 10.29
N ASN A 103 -11.90 -7.53 11.32
CA ASN A 103 -11.27 -8.56 12.14
C ASN A 103 -9.98 -8.10 12.84
N HIS A 104 -9.89 -6.79 13.11
CA HIS A 104 -8.77 -6.12 13.79
C HIS A 104 -7.43 -6.24 13.06
N TYR A 105 -7.45 -6.46 11.75
CA TYR A 105 -6.23 -6.43 10.95
C TYR A 105 -5.77 -4.98 10.75
N GLN A 106 -4.45 -4.77 10.79
CA GLN A 106 -3.86 -3.47 10.49
C GLN A 106 -2.67 -3.66 9.56
N LEU A 107 -2.54 -2.78 8.58
CA LEU A 107 -1.29 -2.54 7.84
C LEU A 107 -0.76 -1.18 8.26
N ILE A 108 0.48 -1.14 8.74
CA ILE A 108 1.13 0.08 9.20
C ILE A 108 2.37 0.27 8.34
N LEU A 109 2.54 1.46 7.77
CA LEU A 109 3.78 1.88 7.11
C LEU A 109 4.52 2.83 8.03
N GLU A 110 5.82 2.62 8.19
CA GLU A 110 6.69 3.49 8.99
C GLU A 110 7.76 4.10 8.08
N PRO A 111 7.46 5.26 7.45
CA PRO A 111 8.42 5.97 6.60
C PRO A 111 9.70 6.35 7.36
N ASP A 112 10.85 6.20 6.70
CA ASP A 112 12.08 6.84 7.15
C ASP A 112 12.14 8.26 6.59
N LEU A 113 11.99 9.25 7.47
CA LEU A 113 12.03 10.67 7.09
C LEU A 113 13.43 11.17 6.71
N GLN A 114 14.47 10.37 7.00
CA GLN A 114 15.85 10.64 6.60
C GLN A 114 16.22 9.97 5.29
N ASP A 115 15.33 9.14 4.72
CA ASP A 115 15.57 8.52 3.42
C ASP A 115 15.77 9.58 2.33
N ASP A 116 16.92 9.49 1.65
CA ASP A 116 17.36 10.38 0.58
C ASP A 116 17.22 9.75 -0.81
N SER A 117 16.56 8.58 -0.91
CA SER A 117 16.28 7.88 -2.16
C SER A 117 15.53 8.74 -3.19
N GLY A 118 14.81 9.77 -2.71
CA GLY A 118 13.93 10.60 -3.53
C GLY A 118 12.61 9.90 -3.88
N LEU A 119 12.37 8.70 -3.37
CA LEU A 119 11.15 7.93 -3.64
C LEU A 119 10.01 8.39 -2.73
N ALA A 120 8.79 8.18 -3.23
CA ALA A 120 7.60 8.34 -2.41
C ALA A 120 7.51 7.17 -1.41
N HIS A 121 7.12 7.47 -0.18
CA HIS A 121 6.86 6.46 0.85
C HIS A 121 5.65 5.60 0.46
N TRP A 122 4.60 6.28 0.01
CA TRP A 122 3.40 5.61 -0.49
C TRP A 122 2.62 6.48 -1.47
N GLU A 123 1.82 5.81 -2.27
CA GLU A 123 1.01 6.38 -3.34
C GLU A 123 -0.42 5.85 -3.24
N LEU A 124 -1.40 6.70 -3.54
CA LEU A 124 -2.81 6.33 -3.63
C LEU A 124 -3.38 6.82 -4.96
N PHE A 125 -3.62 5.88 -5.87
CA PHE A 125 -4.37 6.09 -7.09
C PHE A 125 -5.87 6.09 -6.78
N MET A 126 -6.56 7.10 -7.28
CA MET A 126 -7.97 7.36 -7.01
C MET A 126 -8.81 7.15 -8.28
N PRO A 127 -10.11 6.83 -8.14
CA PRO A 127 -11.02 6.66 -9.28
C PRO A 127 -11.17 7.94 -10.13
N THR A 128 -10.83 9.10 -9.56
CA THR A 128 -10.87 10.42 -10.22
C THR A 128 -9.67 10.68 -11.12
N GLU A 129 -8.89 9.64 -11.45
CA GLU A 129 -7.65 9.76 -12.24
C GLU A 129 -6.64 10.69 -11.57
N GLN A 130 -6.61 10.68 -10.23
CA GLN A 130 -5.64 11.42 -9.43
C GLN A 130 -4.74 10.46 -8.66
N ILE A 131 -3.50 10.89 -8.42
CA ILE A 131 -2.55 10.22 -7.54
C ILE A 131 -2.22 11.14 -6.38
N LEU A 132 -2.38 10.63 -5.16
CA LEU A 132 -1.79 11.21 -3.97
C LEU A 132 -0.46 10.53 -3.73
N THR A 133 0.62 11.30 -3.76
CA THR A 133 1.98 10.83 -3.51
C THR A 133 2.46 11.48 -2.21
N VAL A 134 2.94 10.67 -1.27
CA VAL A 134 3.48 11.13 0.01
C VAL A 134 4.92 10.67 0.14
N GLY A 135 5.80 11.60 0.50
CA GLY A 135 7.24 11.42 0.49
C GLY A 135 7.92 11.97 -0.77
N PRO A 136 9.26 12.04 -0.76
CA PRO A 136 10.14 11.78 0.39
C PRO A 136 9.94 12.83 1.51
N GLY A 137 10.37 12.52 2.74
CA GLY A 137 10.19 13.40 3.92
C GLY A 137 8.72 13.81 4.18
N TYR A 138 8.49 15.11 4.45
CA TYR A 138 7.16 15.68 4.75
C TYR A 138 6.46 16.28 3.52
N PHE A 139 6.91 15.93 2.31
CA PHE A 139 6.30 16.41 1.09
C PHE A 139 5.12 15.53 0.69
N TRP A 140 4.10 16.16 0.12
CA TRP A 140 2.99 15.44 -0.51
C TRP A 140 2.45 16.23 -1.68
N SER A 141 1.85 15.53 -2.64
CA SER A 141 1.16 16.16 -3.76
C SER A 141 -0.04 15.33 -4.19
N CYS A 142 -1.06 15.99 -4.72
CA CYS A 142 -2.21 15.34 -5.35
C CYS A 142 -2.35 15.90 -6.76
N LYS A 143 -2.15 15.06 -7.78
CA LYS A 143 -2.09 15.47 -9.18
C LYS A 143 -2.91 14.55 -10.06
N SER A 144 -3.32 15.04 -11.23
CA SER A 144 -3.89 14.17 -12.27
C SER A 144 -2.84 13.19 -12.78
N ILE A 145 -3.23 11.96 -13.11
CA ILE A 145 -2.34 10.98 -13.76
C ILE A 145 -1.95 11.38 -15.19
N HIS A 146 -2.63 12.39 -15.75
CA HIS A 146 -2.34 12.95 -17.08
C HIS A 146 -1.47 14.21 -17.03
N GLU A 147 -1.14 14.70 -15.83
CA GLU A 147 -0.19 15.81 -15.70
C GLU A 147 1.24 15.32 -16.00
N PRO A 148 2.00 16.04 -16.85
CA PRO A 148 3.37 15.68 -17.21
C PRO A 148 4.38 15.90 -16.08
#